data_AF-A0A1V9Y4T1-F1
#
_entry.id   AF-A0A1V9Y4T1-F1
#
_cell.length_a   1.000
_cell.length_b   1.000
_cell.length_c   1.000
_cell.angle_alpha   90.00
_cell.angle_beta   90.00
_cell.angle_gamma   90.00
#
_symmetry.space_group_name_H-M   'P 1'
#
loop_
_entity.id
_entity.type
_entity.pdbx_description
1 polymer ?
#
loop_
_entity_poly.entity_id
_entity_poly.type
_entity_poly.pdbx_seq_one_letter_code
_entity_poly.pdbx_strand_id
1 'polypeptide(L)'
;MHEGLSNELSYYTVWNFIVQAVYYIWAIYYQLSHWGARNGNSIAHPRSLNTLFNLVWSHSMLVLVVFWTELYYPTMPWYSYIQHGGNTLLFFVEFAGNHFCVQGSDIVYVAVFPTLYTTFIWISHDTWLNGSWPYEFLNMDTPIAPLWYAGIFAAHFVFFGVACGVSSLKMKFFPQSCSDMGAGSIQGLPDKVSYGAVSQYESIA
;
A
#
# COMPACT_ATOMS: atom_id res chain seq x y z
N MET A 1 -11.71 -28.42 11.01
CA MET A 1 -11.84 -27.23 10.12
C MET A 1 -11.29 -25.95 10.78
N HIS A 2 -11.33 -25.81 12.11
CA HIS A 2 -10.75 -24.63 12.80
C HIS A 2 -9.21 -24.54 12.79
N GLU A 3 -8.49 -25.67 12.86
CA GLU A 3 -7.01 -25.67 12.84
C GLU A 3 -6.39 -25.19 11.51
N GLY A 4 -7.11 -25.37 10.39
CA GLY A 4 -6.63 -24.94 9.08
C GLY A 4 -6.53 -23.41 8.98
N LEU A 5 -7.58 -22.72 9.43
CA LEU A 5 -7.64 -21.25 9.35
C LEU A 5 -6.64 -20.58 10.29
N SER A 6 -6.45 -21.10 11.51
CA SER A 6 -5.47 -20.54 12.46
C SER A 6 -4.03 -20.66 11.95
N ASN A 7 -3.72 -21.73 11.21
CA ASN A 7 -2.40 -21.92 10.63
C ASN A 7 -2.19 -21.03 9.40
N GLU A 8 -3.21 -20.83 8.56
CA GLU A 8 -3.13 -19.91 7.41
C GLU A 8 -2.92 -18.45 7.84
N LEU A 9 -3.54 -18.03 8.94
CA LEU A 9 -3.37 -16.67 9.48
C LEU A 9 -1.95 -16.39 9.99
N SER A 10 -1.11 -17.40 10.17
CA SER A 10 0.29 -17.21 10.56
C SER A 10 1.15 -16.56 9.46
N TYR A 11 0.72 -16.65 8.20
CA TYR A 11 1.48 -16.12 7.06
C TYR A 11 1.24 -14.63 6.86
N TYR A 12 2.32 -13.85 6.81
CA TYR A 12 2.30 -12.41 6.52
C TYR A 12 1.59 -12.09 5.20
N THR A 13 1.79 -12.95 4.20
CA THR A 13 1.15 -12.81 2.89
C THR A 13 -0.38 -12.85 2.97
N VAL A 14 -0.95 -13.64 3.89
CA VAL A 14 -2.39 -13.70 4.14
C VAL A 14 -2.87 -12.41 4.79
N TRP A 15 -2.15 -11.86 5.76
CA TRP A 15 -2.46 -10.55 6.36
C TRP A 15 -2.47 -9.45 5.29
N ASN A 16 -1.44 -9.39 4.46
CA ASN A 16 -1.35 -8.45 3.35
C ASN A 16 -2.54 -8.60 2.40
N PHE A 17 -2.89 -9.84 2.02
CA PHE A 17 -4.05 -10.10 1.16
C PHE A 17 -5.39 -9.67 1.78
N ILE A 18 -5.58 -9.89 3.08
CA ILE A 18 -6.79 -9.44 3.80
C ILE A 18 -6.92 -7.92 3.73
N VAL A 19 -5.85 -7.17 4.01
CA VAL A 19 -5.91 -5.70 3.97
C VAL A 19 -6.12 -5.19 2.54
N GLN A 20 -5.52 -5.84 1.54
CA GLN A 20 -5.80 -5.57 0.13
C GLN A 20 -7.27 -5.81 -0.23
N ALA A 21 -7.87 -6.91 0.23
CA ALA A 21 -9.28 -7.20 0.01
C ALA A 21 -10.17 -6.13 0.66
N VAL A 22 -9.87 -5.72 1.90
CA VAL A 22 -10.56 -4.61 2.58
C VAL A 22 -10.47 -3.33 1.76
N TYR A 23 -9.29 -2.99 1.25
CA TYR A 23 -9.10 -1.83 0.38
C TYR A 23 -9.99 -1.93 -0.87
N TYR A 24 -9.91 -3.02 -1.63
CA TYR A 24 -10.66 -3.16 -2.88
C TYR A 24 -12.17 -3.13 -2.65
N ILE A 25 -12.68 -3.80 -1.62
CA ILE A 25 -14.10 -3.75 -1.26
C ILE A 25 -14.52 -2.32 -0.95
N TRP A 26 -13.72 -1.59 -0.17
CA TRP A 26 -14.02 -0.20 0.16
C TRP A 26 -13.93 0.72 -1.07
N ALA A 27 -12.92 0.54 -1.92
CA ALA A 27 -12.79 1.29 -3.17
C ALA A 27 -13.97 1.06 -4.11
N ILE A 28 -14.40 -0.19 -4.29
CA ILE A 28 -15.58 -0.55 -5.10
C ILE A 28 -16.84 0.07 -4.51
N TYR A 29 -17.07 -0.10 -3.21
CA TYR A 29 -18.23 0.49 -2.53
C TYR A 29 -18.25 2.02 -2.68
N TYR A 30 -17.10 2.67 -2.52
CA TYR A 30 -16.96 4.11 -2.71
C TYR A 30 -17.31 4.53 -4.14
N GLN A 31 -16.77 3.84 -5.14
CA GLN A 31 -17.05 4.13 -6.55
C GLN A 31 -18.53 3.93 -6.91
N LEU A 32 -19.17 2.87 -6.40
CA LEU A 32 -20.59 2.58 -6.64
C LEU A 32 -21.52 3.59 -5.95
N SER A 33 -21.26 3.91 -4.69
CA SER A 33 -22.05 4.88 -3.92
C SER A 33 -22.00 6.30 -4.49
N HIS A 34 -20.91 6.64 -5.19
CA HIS A 34 -20.67 7.96 -5.74
C HIS A 34 -20.80 8.04 -7.27
N TRP A 35 -21.29 6.97 -7.90
CA TRP A 35 -21.40 6.87 -9.35
C TRP A 35 -22.21 8.01 -9.98
N GLY A 36 -23.32 8.42 -9.35
CA GLY A 36 -24.21 9.47 -9.86
C GLY A 36 -23.62 10.88 -9.82
N ALA A 37 -22.63 11.14 -8.97
CA ALA A 37 -22.00 12.45 -8.85
C ALA A 37 -20.82 12.65 -9.83
N ARG A 38 -20.43 11.60 -10.58
CA ARG A 38 -19.40 11.64 -11.64
C ARG A 38 -19.72 12.61 -12.79
N ASN A 39 -20.99 12.94 -12.99
CA ASN A 39 -21.45 13.76 -14.13
C ASN A 39 -21.48 15.27 -13.84
N GLY A 40 -21.09 15.74 -12.64
CA GLY A 40 -21.23 17.16 -12.29
C GLY A 40 -20.17 17.73 -11.36
N ASN A 41 -19.58 16.95 -10.45
CA ASN A 41 -18.59 17.44 -9.49
C ASN A 41 -17.44 16.43 -9.32
N SER A 42 -16.20 16.93 -9.24
CA SER A 42 -15.06 16.11 -8.78
C SER A 42 -15.31 15.66 -7.35
N ILE A 43 -15.42 14.36 -7.12
CA ILE A 43 -15.65 13.82 -5.79
C ILE A 43 -14.28 13.54 -5.19
N ALA A 44 -13.88 14.40 -4.25
CA ALA A 44 -12.64 14.20 -3.51
C ALA A 44 -12.70 12.86 -2.76
N HIS A 45 -11.74 11.98 -3.03
CA HIS A 45 -11.65 10.71 -2.32
C HIS A 45 -11.34 10.93 -0.83
N PRO A 46 -11.90 10.11 0.07
CA PRO A 46 -11.63 10.24 1.49
C PRO A 46 -10.15 9.95 1.77
N ARG A 47 -9.52 10.79 2.61
CA ARG A 47 -8.11 10.65 3.03
C ARG A 47 -7.81 9.24 3.54
N SER A 48 -8.72 8.64 4.30
CA SER A 48 -8.56 7.29 4.84
C SER A 48 -8.40 6.22 3.77
N LEU A 49 -9.13 6.33 2.65
CA LEU A 49 -9.02 5.38 1.53
C LEU A 49 -7.69 5.56 0.79
N ASN A 50 -7.21 6.80 0.64
CA ASN A 50 -5.88 7.09 0.10
C ASN A 50 -4.76 6.56 1.03
N THR A 51 -4.89 6.75 2.34
CA THR A 51 -3.93 6.20 3.31
C THR A 51 -3.92 4.67 3.29
N LEU A 52 -5.08 4.04 3.22
CA LEU A 52 -5.18 2.59 3.09
C LEU A 52 -4.54 2.12 1.78
N PHE A 53 -4.80 2.83 0.67
CA PHE A 53 -4.14 2.59 -0.61
C PHE A 53 -2.61 2.67 -0.48
N ASN A 54 -2.07 3.75 0.10
CA ASN A 54 -0.63 3.94 0.30
C ASN A 54 0.01 2.77 1.06
N LEU A 55 -0.68 2.28 2.09
CA LEU A 55 -0.26 1.13 2.88
C LEU A 55 -0.24 -0.14 2.02
N VAL A 56 -1.39 -0.56 1.48
CA VAL A 56 -1.47 -1.83 0.73
C VAL A 56 -0.61 -1.81 -0.53
N TRP A 57 -0.45 -0.64 -1.13
CA TRP A 57 0.34 -0.46 -2.32
C TRP A 57 1.82 -0.72 -2.05
N SER A 58 2.39 -0.01 -1.08
CA SER A 58 3.79 -0.21 -0.66
C SER A 58 4.07 -1.63 -0.19
N HIS A 59 3.14 -2.23 0.57
CA HIS A 59 3.27 -3.58 1.09
C HIS A 59 3.16 -4.63 -0.02
N SER A 60 2.32 -4.42 -1.03
CA SER A 60 2.22 -5.32 -2.19
C SER A 60 3.54 -5.40 -2.96
N MET A 61 4.23 -4.26 -3.16
CA MET A 61 5.55 -4.24 -3.81
C MET A 61 6.62 -4.96 -3.00
N LEU A 62 6.62 -4.81 -1.67
CA LEU A 62 7.52 -5.57 -0.80
C LEU A 62 7.23 -7.08 -0.89
N VAL A 63 5.96 -7.47 -0.76
CA VAL A 63 5.55 -8.88 -0.84
C VAL A 63 5.87 -9.46 -2.20
N LEU A 64 5.73 -8.70 -3.28
CA LEU A 64 6.16 -9.12 -4.61
C LEU A 64 7.64 -9.51 -4.60
N VAL A 65 8.51 -8.64 -4.09
CA VAL A 65 9.96 -8.90 -4.07
C VAL A 65 10.30 -10.07 -3.16
N VAL A 66 9.81 -10.08 -1.91
CA VAL A 66 10.06 -11.19 -0.97
C VAL A 66 9.53 -12.51 -1.52
N PHE A 67 8.36 -12.51 -2.16
CA PHE A 67 7.82 -13.70 -2.77
C PHE A 67 8.76 -14.28 -3.83
N TRP A 68 9.20 -13.46 -4.78
CA TRP A 68 10.05 -13.94 -5.88
C TRP A 68 11.49 -14.23 -5.49
N THR A 69 11.99 -13.65 -4.40
CA THR A 69 13.38 -13.82 -3.96
C THR A 69 13.54 -14.90 -2.89
N GLU A 70 12.61 -14.99 -1.94
CA GLU A 70 12.75 -15.84 -0.75
C GLU A 70 11.74 -17.00 -0.72
N LEU A 71 10.51 -16.80 -1.22
CA LEU A 71 9.44 -17.78 -1.06
C LEU A 71 9.20 -18.65 -2.29
N TYR A 72 9.62 -18.19 -3.48
CA TYR A 72 9.31 -18.82 -4.75
C TYR A 72 9.90 -20.24 -4.85
N TYR A 73 9.07 -21.17 -5.33
CA TYR A 73 9.53 -22.46 -5.81
C TYR A 73 8.72 -22.91 -7.04
N PRO A 74 9.30 -23.67 -7.99
CA PRO A 74 8.69 -23.92 -9.31
C PRO A 74 7.35 -24.68 -9.29
N THR A 75 7.09 -25.47 -8.26
CA THR A 75 5.87 -26.29 -8.12
C THR A 75 4.74 -25.58 -7.38
N MET A 76 4.84 -24.27 -7.16
CA MET A 76 3.78 -23.51 -6.50
C MET A 76 2.46 -23.54 -7.30
N PRO A 77 1.31 -23.54 -6.60
CA PRO A 77 0.01 -23.37 -7.24
C PRO A 77 -0.07 -22.06 -8.02
N TRP A 78 -0.75 -22.09 -9.17
CA TRP A 78 -0.82 -20.93 -10.06
C TRP A 78 -1.43 -19.68 -9.41
N TYR A 79 -2.34 -19.87 -8.44
CA TYR A 79 -3.01 -18.76 -7.75
C TYR A 79 -2.04 -17.95 -6.87
N SER A 80 -0.94 -18.53 -6.40
CA SER A 80 0.09 -17.80 -5.65
C SER A 80 0.75 -16.72 -6.52
N TYR A 81 0.99 -17.01 -7.81
CA TYR A 81 1.50 -16.01 -8.75
C TYR A 81 0.53 -14.83 -8.91
N ILE A 82 -0.77 -15.09 -8.91
CA ILE A 82 -1.79 -14.05 -9.00
C ILE A 82 -1.90 -13.27 -7.69
N GLN A 83 -1.86 -13.95 -6.54
CA GLN A 83 -1.94 -13.32 -5.21
C GLN A 83 -0.81 -12.33 -4.95
N HIS A 84 0.40 -12.58 -5.47
CA HIS A 84 1.56 -11.72 -5.26
C HIS A 84 1.85 -10.83 -6.47
N GLY A 85 2.01 -11.44 -7.65
CA GLY A 85 2.27 -10.75 -8.92
C GLY A 85 1.06 -9.99 -9.45
N GLY A 86 -0.04 -10.72 -9.69
CA GLY A 86 -1.26 -10.17 -10.27
C GLY A 86 -1.84 -9.01 -9.45
N ASN A 87 -1.96 -9.17 -8.14
CA ASN A 87 -2.47 -8.12 -7.26
C ASN A 87 -1.62 -6.85 -7.27
N THR A 88 -0.29 -6.99 -7.29
CA THR A 88 0.61 -5.83 -7.37
C THR A 88 0.46 -5.11 -8.71
N LEU A 89 0.26 -5.84 -9.82
CA LEU A 89 -0.05 -5.23 -11.11
C LEU A 89 -1.40 -4.49 -11.11
N LEU A 90 -2.43 -5.05 -10.46
CA LEU A 90 -3.72 -4.38 -10.32
C LEU A 90 -3.59 -3.05 -9.55
N PHE A 91 -2.74 -2.99 -8.53
CA PHE A 91 -2.47 -1.73 -7.85
C PHE A 91 -1.68 -0.73 -8.70
N PHE A 92 -0.78 -1.16 -9.60
CA PHE A 92 -0.18 -0.25 -10.59
C PHE A 92 -1.25 0.37 -11.50
N VAL A 93 -2.20 -0.45 -11.97
CA VAL A 93 -3.30 0.01 -12.83
C VAL A 93 -4.21 0.97 -12.07
N GLU A 94 -4.61 0.61 -10.84
CA GLU A 94 -5.40 1.45 -9.95
C GLU A 94 -4.67 2.79 -9.70
N PHE A 95 -3.39 2.74 -9.33
CA PHE A 95 -2.56 3.93 -9.14
C PHE A 95 -2.51 4.83 -10.37
N ALA A 96 -2.38 4.26 -11.56
CA ALA A 96 -2.34 5.03 -12.79
C ALA A 96 -3.70 5.65 -13.13
N GLY A 97 -4.79 4.95 -12.83
CA GLY A 97 -6.15 5.33 -13.21
C GLY A 97 -6.89 6.23 -12.21
N ASN A 98 -6.41 6.35 -10.97
CA ASN A 98 -7.07 7.14 -9.92
C ASN A 98 -6.35 8.47 -9.62
N HIS A 99 -6.94 9.28 -8.75
CA HIS A 99 -6.37 10.53 -8.27
C HIS A 99 -5.56 10.38 -6.97
N PHE A 100 -5.21 9.14 -6.59
CA PHE A 100 -4.41 8.90 -5.39
C PHE A 100 -2.95 9.23 -5.60
N CYS A 101 -2.38 9.78 -4.52
CA CYS A 101 -1.02 10.24 -4.46
C CYS A 101 -0.52 9.98 -3.04
N VAL A 102 0.68 9.41 -2.96
CA VAL A 102 1.24 8.93 -1.71
C VAL A 102 1.65 10.11 -0.85
N GLN A 103 1.15 10.14 0.39
CA GLN A 103 1.41 11.20 1.36
C GLN A 103 2.51 10.78 2.31
N GLY A 104 3.59 11.56 2.41
CA GLY A 104 4.70 11.27 3.32
C GLY A 104 4.29 11.17 4.79
N SER A 105 3.18 11.83 5.18
CA SER A 105 2.61 11.73 6.54
C SER A 105 2.15 10.31 6.91
N ASP A 106 1.89 9.45 5.93
CA ASP A 106 1.34 8.12 6.16
C ASP A 106 2.44 7.10 6.53
N ILE A 107 3.71 7.54 6.61
CA ILE A 107 4.86 6.71 6.99
C ILE A 107 4.68 6.04 8.36
N VAL A 108 3.92 6.64 9.28
CA VAL A 108 3.64 6.05 10.60
C VAL A 108 2.92 4.69 10.46
N TYR A 109 2.00 4.57 9.50
CA TYR A 109 1.25 3.33 9.29
C TYR A 109 2.10 2.20 8.71
N VAL A 110 3.20 2.56 8.02
CA VAL A 110 4.17 1.61 7.48
C VAL A 110 4.88 0.83 8.57
N ALA A 111 5.09 1.45 9.74
CA ALA A 111 5.72 0.79 10.90
C ALA A 111 4.72 -0.08 11.68
N VAL A 112 3.46 0.36 11.77
CA VAL A 112 2.43 -0.31 12.57
C VAL A 112 2.16 -1.72 12.07
N PHE A 113 1.98 -1.89 10.76
CA PHE A 113 1.60 -3.19 10.20
C PHE A 113 2.62 -4.32 10.44
N PRO A 114 3.92 -4.19 10.08
CA PRO A 114 4.91 -5.22 10.39
C PRO A 114 5.10 -5.43 11.89
N THR A 115 4.91 -4.39 12.72
CA THR A 115 4.98 -4.52 14.18
C THR A 115 3.86 -5.40 14.70
N LEU A 116 2.61 -5.13 14.28
CA LEU A 116 1.45 -5.94 14.66
C LEU A 116 1.60 -7.39 14.24
N TYR A 117 2.04 -7.63 13.00
CA TYR A 117 2.30 -8.98 12.53
C TYR A 117 3.42 -9.66 13.33
N THR A 118 4.52 -8.96 13.61
CA THR A 118 5.63 -9.51 14.40
C THR A 118 5.17 -9.90 15.80
N THR A 119 4.44 -9.02 16.48
CA THR A 119 3.86 -9.35 17.79
C THR A 119 2.93 -10.55 17.71
N PHE A 120 2.05 -10.59 16.71
CA PHE A 120 1.13 -11.69 16.50
C PHE A 120 1.87 -13.01 16.27
N ILE A 121 2.90 -13.05 15.41
CA ILE A 121 3.54 -14.30 15.05
C ILE A 121 4.38 -14.87 16.20
N TRP A 122 4.98 -14.01 17.02
CA TRP A 122 5.64 -14.43 18.26
C TRP A 122 4.66 -15.05 19.26
N ILE A 123 3.49 -14.44 19.46
CA ILE A 123 2.45 -15.04 20.31
C ILE A 123 1.99 -16.37 19.72
N SER A 124 1.79 -16.43 18.40
CA SER A 124 1.32 -17.63 17.69
C SER A 124 2.29 -18.81 17.84
N HIS A 125 3.59 -18.53 17.71
CA HIS A 125 4.69 -19.48 17.89
C HIS A 125 4.59 -20.23 19.23
N ASP A 126 4.39 -19.47 20.32
CA ASP A 126 4.38 -19.99 21.69
C ASP A 126 3.02 -20.59 22.11
N THR A 127 1.97 -20.45 21.29
CA THR A 127 0.60 -20.82 21.70
C THR A 127 0.00 -21.94 20.85
N TRP A 128 -0.16 -21.76 19.54
CA TRP A 128 -0.85 -22.74 18.68
C TRP A 128 -0.02 -23.24 17.49
N LEU A 129 1.13 -22.63 17.20
CA LEU A 129 2.05 -23.12 16.17
C LEU A 129 3.04 -24.17 16.70
N ASN A 130 2.96 -24.54 17.97
CA ASN A 130 3.79 -25.58 18.61
C ASN A 130 5.31 -25.34 18.41
N GLY A 131 5.77 -24.09 18.51
CA GLY A 131 7.17 -23.74 18.30
C GLY A 131 7.62 -23.71 16.83
N SER A 132 6.68 -23.71 15.88
CA SER A 132 6.98 -23.61 14.45
C SER A 132 6.88 -22.17 13.95
N TRP A 133 7.86 -21.74 13.15
CA TRP A 133 7.85 -20.47 12.44
C TRP A 133 7.26 -20.66 11.03
N PRO A 134 6.40 -19.75 10.54
CA PRO A 134 5.82 -19.86 9.19
C PRO A 134 6.83 -19.54 8.07
N TYR A 135 7.94 -18.90 8.42
CA TYR A 135 9.01 -18.55 7.50
C TYR A 135 10.36 -18.80 8.17
N GLU A 136 11.31 -19.36 7.41
CA GLU A 136 12.69 -19.59 7.86
C GLU A 136 13.37 -18.30 8.33
N PHE A 137 13.12 -17.18 7.64
CA PHE A 137 13.69 -15.87 8.03
C PHE A 137 13.12 -15.30 9.33
N LEU A 138 12.05 -15.89 9.90
CA LEU A 138 11.55 -15.55 11.24
C LEU A 138 12.13 -16.47 12.32
N ASN A 139 12.88 -17.50 11.95
CA ASN A 139 13.38 -18.47 12.90
C ASN A 139 14.47 -17.87 13.81
N MET A 140 14.15 -17.75 15.10
CA MET A 140 15.00 -17.18 16.14
C MET A 140 16.17 -18.07 16.57
N ASP A 141 16.19 -19.34 16.17
CA ASP A 141 17.30 -20.25 16.44
C ASP A 141 18.53 -19.97 15.56
N THR A 142 18.39 -19.10 14.57
CA THR A 142 19.47 -18.70 13.67
C THR A 142 20.19 -17.44 14.20
N PRO A 143 21.54 -17.40 14.17
CA PRO A 143 22.29 -16.23 14.65
C PRO A 143 22.05 -14.96 13.82
N ILE A 144 21.49 -15.11 12.61
CA ILE A 144 21.16 -14.00 11.70
C ILE A 144 19.74 -13.48 11.87
N ALA A 145 18.91 -14.09 12.73
CA ALA A 145 17.52 -13.67 12.93
C ALA A 145 17.36 -12.16 13.18
N PRO A 146 18.18 -11.48 14.03
CA PRO A 146 18.06 -10.03 14.23
C PRO A 146 18.20 -9.22 12.93
N LEU A 147 19.06 -9.68 12.00
CA LEU A 147 19.24 -9.03 10.70
C LEU A 147 18.01 -9.22 9.80
N TRP A 148 17.34 -10.36 9.87
CA TRP A 148 16.09 -10.58 9.13
C TRP A 148 14.96 -9.67 9.61
N TYR A 149 14.74 -9.59 10.92
CA TYR A 149 13.72 -8.70 11.48
C TYR A 149 14.02 -7.22 11.16
N ALA A 150 15.26 -6.79 11.33
CA ALA A 150 15.67 -5.42 10.98
C ALA A 150 15.56 -5.15 9.47
N GLY A 151 15.99 -6.10 8.65
CA GLY A 151 15.98 -5.99 7.19
C GLY A 151 14.56 -5.92 6.62
N ILE A 152 13.67 -6.82 7.04
CA ILE A 152 12.27 -6.81 6.62
C ILE A 152 11.59 -5.52 7.10
N PHE A 153 11.80 -5.12 8.36
CA PHE A 153 11.23 -3.87 8.88
C PHE A 153 11.71 -2.66 8.09
N ALA A 154 13.01 -2.54 7.83
CA ALA A 154 13.59 -1.48 7.00
C ALA A 154 13.05 -1.50 5.55
N ALA A 155 12.85 -2.69 4.99
CA ALA A 155 12.32 -2.84 3.62
C ALA A 155 10.93 -2.21 3.47
N HIS A 156 10.07 -2.25 4.50
CA HIS A 156 8.78 -1.56 4.46
C HIS A 156 8.93 -0.06 4.20
N PHE A 157 9.87 0.60 4.86
CA PHE A 157 10.17 2.02 4.65
C PHE A 157 10.76 2.27 3.27
N VAL A 158 11.63 1.38 2.78
CA VAL A 158 12.20 1.48 1.43
C VAL A 158 11.10 1.43 0.38
N PHE A 159 10.20 0.45 0.45
CA PHE A 159 9.11 0.32 -0.52
C PHE A 159 8.04 1.42 -0.39
N PHE A 160 7.82 1.96 0.81
CA PHE A 160 7.04 3.19 0.96
C PHE A 160 7.74 4.39 0.30
N GLY A 161 9.06 4.51 0.44
CA GLY A 161 9.87 5.51 -0.26
C GLY A 161 9.79 5.36 -1.79
N VAL A 162 9.80 4.14 -2.31
CA VAL A 162 9.56 3.85 -3.74
C VAL A 162 8.16 4.31 -4.15
N ALA A 163 7.13 4.02 -3.35
CA ALA A 163 5.76 4.49 -3.61
C ALA A 163 5.69 6.02 -3.67
N CYS A 164 6.35 6.72 -2.73
CA CYS A 164 6.49 8.18 -2.74
C CYS A 164 7.22 8.69 -4.00
N GLY A 165 8.28 8.01 -4.42
CA GLY A 165 9.04 8.35 -5.62
C GLY A 165 8.19 8.22 -6.89
N VAL A 166 7.50 7.09 -7.05
CA VAL A 166 6.56 6.85 -8.15
C VAL A 166 5.42 7.88 -8.14
N SER A 167 4.91 8.23 -6.97
CA SER A 167 3.91 9.30 -6.80
C SER A 167 4.43 10.68 -7.19
N SER A 168 5.68 10.98 -6.86
CA SER A 168 6.34 12.22 -7.27
C SER A 168 6.50 12.31 -8.80
N LEU A 169 6.83 11.18 -9.45
CA LEU A 169 6.87 11.10 -10.91
C LEU A 169 5.47 11.31 -11.51
N LYS A 170 4.43 10.67 -10.96
CA LYS A 170 3.04 10.87 -11.39
C LYS A 170 2.64 12.34 -11.28
N MET A 171 2.92 13.01 -10.17
CA MET A 171 2.65 14.46 -10.00
C MET A 171 3.38 15.33 -11.02
N LYS A 172 4.63 14.97 -11.36
CA LYS A 172 5.44 15.71 -12.33
C LYS A 172 4.92 15.57 -13.76
N PHE A 173 4.50 14.37 -14.16
CA PHE A 173 4.07 14.09 -15.53
C PHE A 173 2.56 14.27 -15.75
N PHE A 174 1.76 14.15 -14.69
CA PHE A 174 0.30 14.23 -14.70
C PHE A 174 -0.19 15.10 -13.53
N PRO A 175 0.05 16.43 -13.55
CA PRO A 175 -0.26 17.32 -12.43
C PRO A 175 -1.75 17.36 -12.06
N GLN A 176 -2.65 17.09 -13.03
CA GLN A 176 -4.10 17.00 -12.81
C GLN A 176 -4.53 15.72 -12.06
N SER A 177 -3.64 14.74 -11.91
CA SER A 177 -3.97 13.50 -11.21
C SER A 177 -3.91 13.65 -9.68
N CYS A 178 -3.34 14.72 -9.14
CA CYS A 178 -3.14 14.89 -7.69
C CYS A 178 -3.72 16.19 -7.12
N SER A 179 -4.58 16.87 -7.87
CA SER A 179 -5.04 18.25 -7.59
C SER A 179 -5.77 18.43 -6.25
N ASP A 180 -6.32 17.36 -5.67
CA ASP A 180 -7.08 17.42 -4.41
C ASP A 180 -6.21 17.58 -3.15
N MET A 181 -4.88 17.44 -3.26
CA MET A 181 -3.96 17.67 -2.13
C MET A 181 -3.56 19.15 -1.94
N GLY A 182 -3.96 20.03 -2.86
CA GLY A 182 -3.46 21.41 -2.96
C GLY A 182 -4.09 22.43 -2.02
N ALA A 183 -5.22 22.14 -1.37
CA ALA A 183 -5.93 23.17 -0.59
C ALA A 183 -5.38 23.40 0.85
N GLY A 184 -4.39 22.63 1.31
CA GLY A 184 -3.93 22.72 2.70
C GLY A 184 -2.46 22.41 3.01
N SER A 185 -1.60 22.10 2.04
CA SER A 185 -0.22 21.62 2.36
C SER A 185 0.92 22.25 1.56
N ILE A 186 0.68 23.25 0.71
CA ILE A 186 1.76 24.00 0.03
C ILE A 186 1.89 25.39 0.64
N GLN A 187 2.30 25.45 1.90
CA GLN A 187 2.90 26.63 2.53
C GLN A 187 4.28 26.21 3.03
N GLY A 188 5.28 26.26 2.15
CA GLY A 188 6.65 25.85 2.52
C GLY A 188 7.66 25.72 1.39
N LEU A 189 7.25 25.84 0.12
CA LEU A 189 8.19 25.99 -0.99
C LEU A 189 8.29 27.48 -1.36
N PRO A 190 9.50 28.05 -1.49
CA PRO A 190 9.65 29.45 -1.87
C PRO A 190 9.02 29.68 -3.25
N ASP A 191 8.09 30.63 -3.29
CA ASP A 191 7.37 31.12 -4.46
C ASP A 191 8.33 31.55 -5.56
N LYS A 192 8.56 30.69 -6.56
CA LYS A 192 9.02 31.10 -7.90
C LYS A 192 8.54 30.16 -8.99
N VAL A 193 7.22 30.00 -9.15
CA VAL A 193 6.62 29.81 -10.49
C VAL A 193 5.28 30.53 -10.50
N SER A 194 5.30 31.79 -10.95
CA SER A 194 4.10 32.53 -11.33
C SER A 194 3.46 31.81 -12.52
N TYR A 195 2.40 31.04 -12.28
CA TYR A 195 1.46 30.71 -13.34
C TYR A 195 0.65 31.97 -13.60
N GLY A 196 0.83 32.54 -14.79
CA GLY A 196 0.19 33.76 -15.25
C GLY A 196 -1.32 33.72 -14.99
N ALA A 197 -1.81 34.80 -14.41
CA ALA A 197 -3.21 35.11 -14.31
C ALA A 197 -3.85 34.99 -15.71
N VAL A 198 -4.82 34.09 -15.85
CA VAL A 198 -5.84 34.22 -16.89
C VAL A 198 -6.83 35.25 -16.37
N SER A 199 -6.47 36.52 -16.60
CA SER A 199 -7.35 37.67 -16.48
C SER A 199 -8.13 37.83 -17.78
N GLN A 200 -9.45 37.95 -17.63
CA GLN A 200 -10.36 38.75 -18.46
C GLN A 200 -10.59 38.36 -19.93
N TYR A 201 -11.76 37.77 -20.18
CA TYR A 201 -12.72 38.25 -21.20
C TYR A 201 -14.10 38.22 -20.52
N GLU A 202 -14.52 39.35 -19.96
CA GLU A 202 -15.39 40.37 -20.58
C GLU A 202 -16.87 40.10 -20.31
N SER A 203 -17.45 40.95 -19.46
CA SER A 203 -18.87 41.24 -19.43
C SER A 203 -19.26 42.11 -20.63
N ILE A 204 -20.58 42.18 -20.86
CA ILE A 204 -21.35 43.11 -21.71
C ILE A 204 -21.74 42.55 -23.09
N ALA A 205 -22.92 41.91 -23.15
CA ALA A 205 -24.13 42.43 -23.79
C ALA A 205 -25.35 41.58 -23.38
#